data_AF-A0A1G2ZCD5-F1
#
_entry.id   AF-A0A1G2ZCD5-F1
#
_cell.length_a   1.000
_cell.length_b   1.000
_cell.length_c   1.000
_cell.angle_alpha   90.00
_cell.angle_beta   90.00
_cell.angle_gamma   90.00
#
_symmetry.space_group_name_H-M   'P 1'
#
loop_
_entity.id
_entity.type
_entity.pdbx_description
1 polymer ?
#
loop_
_entity_poly.entity_id
_entity_poly.type
_entity_poly.pdbx_seq_one_letter_code
_entity_poly.pdbx_strand_id
1 'polypeptide(L)'
;MANKIYEWIDNRTGLNKLLKTALDEPVHGGARWTYIFGSGLIFLFMLQAITGIVMASFYSPSSTTAWGSVYYIQEQTSFGWFVRGVHHFGSSAMMILAIVHFFQVFIYGAYKKPRELNWITGVFLLIFLMGFGLTGYLLPWDQKGYWATQVATNIMGTIPVIGEYIKVLHQGGSDYGNFTLTRFFTLHVFILPISLVFFLFVHVALFRKHGVTPHWKISEKLLKERVDPFWPDQVFKDIVFAMILYAILAGWVFWKGGAELQAPADPASNYLARPEWYFLFLFQLLKYCQGNLLIVGTVIIPMIGLIFLFVLPFIDRTPSNSPSKRIPFFATISSGMAGAIALTVLAMHHDAHDIHIIHQREDAEIQAARAVILAKKGIHPEGGMSIFLNDPIYLGEKIFKQNCNGCHKLKGIGGDNAPDFTNFGSREWLFGLLKNPKDKKYFGESGVMSPVKLPEESLRDITEFLLSQSGNLLNTSTDSLERGKELTLKGNCAICHPIGDKNAIKIAPNLTDYLSEEWLKEFIKNPDDKKFYGTKNKMPGYEGKLSANELDALVKYLISLSNDHLLVSECVLHEKRLTVSENSQQTCNKLLNSFDLKMQESVKNVGAVSFLTPSIHFGILTEKYLFASK
;
A
#
# COMPACT_ATOMS: atom_id res chain seq x y z
N MET A 1 15.60 27.59 49.00
CA MET A 1 15.87 28.34 47.75
C MET A 1 14.80 28.07 46.69
N ALA A 2 14.43 26.81 46.43
CA ALA A 2 13.34 26.44 45.53
C ALA A 2 11.99 27.12 45.84
N ASN A 3 11.55 27.16 47.10
CA ASN A 3 10.29 27.84 47.47
C ASN A 3 10.32 29.36 47.22
N LYS A 4 11.48 30.03 47.41
CA LYS A 4 11.62 31.47 47.14
C LYS A 4 11.62 31.78 45.65
N ILE A 5 12.22 30.92 44.83
CA ILE A 5 12.18 31.03 43.35
C ILE A 5 10.75 30.77 42.86
N TYR A 6 10.08 29.76 43.41
CA TYR A 6 8.69 29.43 43.11
C TYR A 6 7.74 30.60 43.43
N GLU A 7 7.82 31.17 44.64
CA GLU A 7 7.04 32.35 45.04
C GLU A 7 7.35 33.58 44.19
N TRP A 8 8.62 33.78 43.81
CA TRP A 8 9.04 34.90 42.95
C TRP A 8 8.45 34.79 41.54
N ILE A 9 8.38 33.58 40.97
CA ILE A 9 7.75 33.30 39.67
C ILE A 9 6.24 33.46 39.79
N ASP A 10 5.62 32.89 40.83
CA ASP A 10 4.18 32.92 41.02
C ASP A 10 3.66 34.36 41.19
N ASN A 11 4.35 35.20 41.97
CA ASN A 11 3.99 36.61 42.14
C ASN A 11 4.02 37.42 40.82
N ARG A 12 4.81 37.01 39.82
CA ARG A 12 4.93 37.71 38.54
C ARG A 12 4.04 37.15 37.45
N THR A 13 3.83 35.84 37.46
CA THR A 13 3.13 35.11 36.40
C THR A 13 1.70 34.75 36.78
N GLY A 14 1.37 34.70 38.07
CA GLY A 14 0.10 34.18 38.59
C GLY A 14 -0.12 32.71 38.23
N LEU A 15 0.94 31.98 37.88
CA LEU A 15 0.85 30.63 37.31
C LEU A 15 0.14 29.66 38.26
N ASN A 16 0.34 29.79 39.57
CA ASN A 16 -0.30 28.92 40.56
C ASN A 16 -1.80 29.15 40.62
N LYS A 17 -2.27 30.39 40.45
CA LYS A 17 -3.71 30.68 40.39
C LYS A 17 -4.33 30.02 39.16
N LEU A 18 -3.68 30.13 38.00
CA LEU A 18 -4.11 29.46 36.77
C LEU A 18 -4.07 27.93 36.90
N LEU A 19 -3.01 27.39 37.50
CA LEU A 19 -2.82 25.95 37.71
C LEU A 19 -3.88 25.38 38.67
N LYS A 20 -4.12 26.05 39.80
CA LYS A 20 -5.19 25.67 40.75
C LYS A 20 -6.56 25.74 40.11
N THR A 21 -6.86 26.81 39.37
CA THR A 21 -8.13 26.89 38.63
C THR A 21 -8.28 25.75 37.61
N ALA A 22 -7.19 25.32 36.95
CA ALA A 22 -7.25 24.21 36.00
C ALA A 22 -7.34 22.82 36.67
N LEU A 23 -6.70 22.62 37.84
CA LEU A 23 -6.61 21.33 38.53
C LEU A 23 -7.77 21.08 39.51
N ASP A 24 -8.23 22.12 40.20
CA ASP A 24 -9.34 22.06 41.17
C ASP A 24 -10.71 22.29 40.50
N GLU A 25 -10.74 22.31 39.17
CA GLU A 25 -11.96 22.49 38.39
C GLU A 25 -12.98 21.38 38.74
N PRO A 26 -14.25 21.74 39.04
CA PRO A 26 -15.25 20.79 39.48
C PRO A 26 -15.67 19.83 38.36
N VAL A 27 -15.43 18.53 38.57
CA VAL A 27 -15.95 17.47 37.69
C VAL A 27 -17.34 17.06 38.19
N HIS A 28 -18.37 17.68 37.61
CA HIS A 28 -19.77 17.35 37.93
C HIS A 28 -20.08 15.86 37.64
N GLY A 29 -20.52 15.14 38.67
CA GLY A 29 -20.74 13.70 38.67
C GLY A 29 -19.57 12.84 39.14
N GLY A 30 -18.44 13.48 39.47
CA GLY A 30 -17.21 12.86 39.94
C GLY A 30 -16.38 12.19 38.84
N ALA A 31 -15.16 11.79 39.17
CA ALA A 31 -14.21 11.21 38.22
C ALA A 31 -14.67 9.82 37.71
N ARG A 32 -14.73 9.62 36.38
CA ARG A 32 -15.29 8.41 35.75
C ARG A 32 -14.50 7.96 34.51
N TRP A 33 -14.47 6.65 34.29
CA TRP A 33 -13.89 6.03 33.10
C TRP A 33 -14.59 6.42 31.80
N THR A 34 -15.87 6.82 31.85
CA THR A 34 -16.57 7.30 30.65
C THR A 34 -15.99 8.61 30.11
N TYR A 35 -15.24 9.38 30.90
CA TYR A 35 -14.72 10.68 30.46
C TYR A 35 -13.37 10.59 29.77
N ILE A 36 -12.76 9.40 29.70
CA ILE A 36 -11.41 9.20 29.18
C ILE A 36 -11.31 9.31 27.64
N PHE A 37 -12.42 9.19 26.91
CA PHE A 37 -12.37 9.21 25.44
C PHE A 37 -12.04 10.59 24.88
N GLY A 38 -12.56 11.66 25.51
CA GLY A 38 -12.21 13.04 25.14
C GLY A 38 -10.77 13.39 25.48
N SER A 39 -10.30 13.04 26.68
CA SER A 39 -8.90 13.23 27.09
C SER A 39 -7.93 12.37 26.26
N GLY A 40 -8.33 11.16 25.91
CA GLY A 40 -7.59 10.28 24.99
C GLY A 40 -7.44 10.86 23.58
N LEU A 41 -8.45 11.55 23.05
CA LEU A 41 -8.34 12.26 21.76
C LEU A 41 -7.35 13.43 21.84
N ILE A 42 -7.34 14.17 22.95
CA ILE A 42 -6.34 15.22 23.18
C ILE A 42 -4.94 14.61 23.27
N PHE A 43 -4.79 13.49 23.98
CA PHE A 43 -3.52 12.76 24.05
C PHE A 43 -3.04 12.32 22.65
N LEU A 44 -3.90 11.70 21.85
CA LEU A 44 -3.55 11.30 20.48
C LEU A 44 -3.25 12.51 19.59
N PHE A 45 -3.98 13.62 19.73
CA PHE A 45 -3.65 14.86 19.02
C PHE A 45 -2.25 15.36 19.37
N MET A 46 -1.91 15.42 20.66
CA MET A 46 -0.57 15.83 21.10
C MET A 46 0.50 14.87 20.60
N LEU A 47 0.23 13.56 20.61
CA LEU A 47 1.12 12.56 20.04
C LEU A 47 1.35 12.77 18.54
N GLN A 48 0.29 13.03 17.76
CA GLN A 48 0.36 13.34 16.33
C GLN A 48 1.13 14.64 16.07
N ALA A 49 0.89 15.69 16.86
CA ALA A 49 1.58 16.96 16.73
C ALA A 49 3.08 16.83 17.03
N ILE A 50 3.46 16.15 18.12
CA ILE A 50 4.86 15.95 18.50
C ILE A 50 5.59 15.11 17.45
N THR A 51 5.03 13.96 17.07
CA THR A 51 5.63 13.09 16.05
C THR A 51 5.70 13.79 14.68
N GLY A 52 4.68 14.56 14.32
CA GLY A 52 4.66 15.37 13.08
C GLY A 52 5.75 16.43 13.07
N ILE A 53 5.93 17.19 14.15
CA ILE A 53 7.00 18.19 14.28
C ILE A 53 8.39 17.54 14.16
N VAL A 54 8.59 16.39 14.83
CA VAL A 54 9.85 15.64 14.74
C VAL A 54 10.11 15.16 13.32
N MET A 55 9.12 14.64 12.60
CA MET A 55 9.32 14.23 11.21
C MET A 55 9.51 15.43 10.26
N ALA A 56 8.85 16.56 10.52
CA ALA A 56 8.95 17.76 9.69
C ALA A 56 10.36 18.34 9.63
N SER A 57 11.23 18.09 10.62
CA SER A 57 12.65 18.51 10.58
C SER A 57 13.52 17.67 9.63
N PHE A 58 13.05 16.48 9.22
CA PHE A 58 13.74 15.59 8.27
C PHE A 58 13.05 15.51 6.91
N TYR A 59 11.80 15.95 6.82
CA TYR A 59 10.98 15.86 5.62
C TYR A 59 11.26 17.00 4.64
N SER A 60 11.37 16.69 3.35
CA SER A 60 11.56 17.68 2.29
C SER A 60 10.36 17.70 1.33
N PRO A 61 9.49 18.75 1.38
CA PRO A 61 8.23 18.81 0.64
C PRO A 61 8.45 19.15 -0.84
N SER A 62 9.05 18.24 -1.60
CA SER A 62 9.18 18.35 -3.06
C SER A 62 8.94 17.01 -3.75
N SER A 63 8.36 17.04 -4.96
CA SER A 63 8.04 15.82 -5.70
C SER A 63 9.27 14.98 -6.05
N THR A 64 10.47 15.57 -6.03
CA THR A 64 11.73 14.86 -6.21
C THR A 64 12.21 14.25 -4.89
N THR A 65 12.20 15.02 -3.79
CA THR A 65 12.85 14.63 -2.53
C THR A 65 11.93 13.97 -1.49
N ALA A 66 10.60 14.11 -1.59
CA ALA A 66 9.68 13.70 -0.53
C ALA A 66 9.79 12.21 -0.19
N TRP A 67 9.67 11.35 -1.19
CA TRP A 67 9.82 9.91 -1.01
C TRP A 67 11.17 9.55 -0.39
N GLY A 68 12.25 10.16 -0.87
CA GLY A 68 13.59 9.91 -0.33
C GLY A 68 13.79 10.39 1.11
N SER A 69 13.17 11.51 1.48
CA SER A 69 13.17 12.00 2.87
C SER A 69 12.37 11.09 3.80
N VAL A 70 11.25 10.52 3.34
CA VAL A 70 10.49 9.54 4.13
C VAL A 70 11.24 8.21 4.25
N TYR A 71 11.89 7.76 3.18
CA TYR A 71 12.82 6.62 3.24
C TYR A 71 13.94 6.87 4.25
N TYR A 72 14.55 8.06 4.26
CA TYR A 72 15.58 8.42 5.23
C TYR A 72 15.07 8.41 6.68
N ILE A 73 13.87 8.95 6.93
CA ILE A 73 13.22 8.88 8.25
C ILE A 73 13.01 7.42 8.67
N GLN A 74 12.49 6.59 7.77
CA GLN A 74 12.16 5.20 8.08
C GLN A 74 13.41 4.32 8.27
N GLU A 75 14.35 4.36 7.33
CA GLU A 75 15.41 3.34 7.21
C GLU A 75 16.78 3.80 7.74
N GLN A 76 17.03 5.10 7.80
CA GLN A 76 18.37 5.65 8.14
C GLN A 76 18.40 6.38 9.49
N THR A 77 17.28 6.97 9.90
CA THR A 77 17.20 7.74 11.15
C THR A 77 16.99 6.80 12.34
N SER A 78 17.79 6.95 13.39
CA SER A 78 17.63 6.21 14.65
C SER A 78 16.23 6.38 15.22
N PHE A 79 15.52 5.27 15.44
CA PHE A 79 14.10 5.23 15.86
C PHE A 79 13.11 5.95 14.91
N GLY A 80 13.52 6.38 13.73
CA GLY A 80 12.64 7.10 12.82
C GLY A 80 11.50 6.23 12.28
N TRP A 81 11.74 4.94 12.03
CA TRP A 81 10.68 3.96 11.74
C TRP A 81 9.61 3.88 12.82
N PHE A 82 10.01 4.02 14.09
CA PHE A 82 9.10 3.96 15.23
C PHE A 82 8.28 5.24 15.33
N VAL A 83 8.92 6.41 15.24
CA VAL A 83 8.24 7.72 15.25
C VAL A 83 7.23 7.82 14.09
N ARG A 84 7.64 7.42 12.89
CA ARG A 84 6.78 7.38 11.71
C ARG A 84 5.65 6.36 11.87
N GLY A 85 5.94 5.18 12.43
CA GLY A 85 4.94 4.17 12.76
C GLY A 85 3.88 4.69 13.73
N VAL A 86 4.30 5.31 14.83
CA VAL A 86 3.41 5.92 15.83
C VAL A 86 2.56 7.02 15.20
N HIS A 87 3.12 7.85 14.33
CA HIS A 87 2.35 8.87 13.60
C HIS A 87 1.29 8.21 12.70
N HIS A 88 1.71 7.28 11.84
CA HIS A 88 0.84 6.59 10.89
C HIS A 88 -0.30 5.82 11.57
N PHE A 89 0.01 4.88 12.48
CA PHE A 89 -1.02 4.09 13.16
C PHE A 89 -1.79 4.92 14.20
N GLY A 90 -1.18 5.96 14.77
CA GLY A 90 -1.85 6.88 15.68
C GLY A 90 -2.96 7.69 14.99
N SER A 91 -2.83 7.98 13.69
CA SER A 91 -3.92 8.58 12.91
C SER A 91 -5.15 7.68 12.85
N SER A 92 -4.96 6.36 12.65
CA SER A 92 -6.04 5.37 12.69
C SER A 92 -6.64 5.23 14.08
N ALA A 93 -5.81 5.21 15.13
CA ALA A 93 -6.29 5.19 16.52
C ALA A 93 -7.15 6.43 16.84
N MET A 94 -6.75 7.60 16.32
CA MET A 94 -7.47 8.86 16.50
C MET A 94 -8.84 8.81 15.81
N MET A 95 -8.92 8.26 14.59
CA MET A 95 -10.18 8.07 13.89
C MET A 95 -11.13 7.12 14.63
N ILE A 96 -10.62 5.98 15.10
CA ILE A 96 -11.40 5.00 15.88
C ILE A 96 -11.93 5.65 17.16
N LEU A 97 -11.06 6.32 17.92
CA LEU A 97 -11.44 6.95 19.18
C LEU A 97 -12.42 8.11 18.97
N ALA A 98 -12.31 8.84 17.86
CA ALA A 98 -13.26 9.89 17.50
C ALA A 98 -14.65 9.33 17.23
N ILE A 99 -14.75 8.19 16.54
CA ILE A 99 -16.03 7.49 16.32
C ILE A 99 -16.61 7.03 17.67
N VAL A 100 -15.79 6.45 18.55
CA VAL A 100 -16.23 6.03 19.90
C VAL A 100 -16.72 7.23 20.71
N HIS A 101 -15.97 8.33 20.71
CA HIS A 101 -16.36 9.55 21.41
C HIS A 101 -17.66 10.14 20.84
N PHE A 102 -17.81 10.21 19.52
CA PHE A 102 -19.04 10.64 18.84
C PHE A 102 -20.25 9.82 19.28
N PHE A 103 -20.15 8.49 19.28
CA PHE A 103 -21.24 7.63 19.74
C PHE A 103 -21.52 7.81 21.22
N GLN A 104 -20.49 7.98 22.06
CA GLN A 104 -20.67 8.26 23.48
C GLN A 104 -21.51 9.53 23.68
N VAL A 105 -21.14 10.66 23.07
CA VAL A 105 -21.90 11.92 23.25
C VAL A 105 -23.30 11.82 22.64
N PHE A 106 -23.47 11.12 21.53
CA PHE A 106 -24.78 10.85 20.94
C PHE A 106 -25.68 10.01 21.86
N ILE A 107 -25.16 8.89 22.38
CA ILE A 107 -25.87 7.96 23.26
C ILE A 107 -26.28 8.67 24.56
N TYR A 108 -25.42 9.54 25.10
CA TYR A 108 -25.72 10.28 26.33
C TYR A 108 -26.66 11.48 26.09
N GLY A 109 -26.92 11.85 24.84
CA GLY A 109 -27.71 13.03 24.51
C GLY A 109 -27.00 14.33 24.86
N ALA A 110 -25.66 14.31 24.88
CA ALA A 110 -24.83 15.45 25.27
C ALA A 110 -24.78 16.58 24.24
N TYR A 111 -25.50 16.44 23.14
CA TYR A 111 -25.72 17.48 22.12
C TYR A 111 -26.93 18.37 22.39
N LYS A 112 -27.80 17.98 23.35
CA LYS A 112 -29.00 18.74 23.68
C LYS A 112 -28.68 20.01 24.47
N LYS A 113 -29.65 20.92 24.55
CA LYS A 113 -29.58 22.15 25.34
C LYS A 113 -28.96 21.91 26.73
N PRO A 114 -27.99 22.73 27.19
CA PRO A 114 -27.40 23.94 26.56
C PRO A 114 -26.12 23.68 25.73
N ARG A 115 -25.93 22.46 25.20
CA ARG A 115 -24.66 21.99 24.61
C ARG A 115 -24.69 21.92 23.09
N GLU A 116 -25.65 22.57 22.45
CA GLU A 116 -25.81 22.55 20.99
C GLU A 116 -24.53 23.04 20.30
N LEU A 117 -23.93 24.13 20.80
CA LEU A 117 -22.67 24.67 20.29
C LEU A 117 -21.49 23.71 20.51
N ASN A 118 -21.49 22.94 21.60
CA ASN A 118 -20.43 21.97 21.86
C ASN A 118 -20.49 20.81 20.86
N TRP A 119 -21.69 20.39 20.47
CA TRP A 119 -21.87 19.41 19.41
C TRP A 119 -21.42 19.94 18.05
N ILE A 120 -21.81 21.16 17.69
CA ILE A 120 -21.41 21.81 16.42
C ILE A 120 -19.89 21.90 16.31
N THR A 121 -19.19 22.31 17.38
CA THR A 121 -17.71 22.31 17.38
C THR A 121 -17.13 20.90 17.27
N GLY A 122 -17.76 19.90 17.88
CA GLY A 122 -17.41 18.49 17.71
C GLY A 122 -17.56 17.99 16.26
N VAL A 123 -18.61 18.42 15.55
CA VAL A 123 -18.79 18.11 14.12
C VAL A 123 -17.68 18.75 13.27
N PHE A 124 -17.30 20.00 13.55
CA PHE A 124 -16.14 20.62 12.89
C PHE A 124 -14.83 19.88 13.18
N LEU A 125 -14.60 19.46 14.42
CA LEU A 125 -13.43 18.65 14.79
C LEU A 125 -13.40 17.33 14.01
N LEU A 126 -14.55 16.66 13.84
CA LEU A 126 -14.65 15.44 13.03
C LEU A 126 -14.30 15.70 11.55
N ILE A 127 -14.75 16.82 10.98
CA ILE A 127 -14.36 17.22 9.61
C ILE A 127 -12.85 17.43 9.50
N PHE A 128 -12.23 18.11 10.47
CA PHE A 128 -10.78 18.30 10.46
C PHE A 128 -10.02 16.97 10.55
N LEU A 129 -10.47 16.02 11.37
CA LEU A 129 -9.88 14.68 11.45
C LEU A 129 -9.92 13.94 10.10
N MET A 130 -11.05 14.02 9.37
CA MET A 130 -11.14 13.49 8.01
C MET A 130 -10.17 14.20 7.05
N GLY A 131 -10.05 15.53 7.17
CA GLY A 131 -9.09 16.33 6.40
C GLY A 131 -7.62 15.94 6.66
N PHE A 132 -7.24 15.66 7.91
CA PHE A 132 -5.91 15.13 8.23
C PHE A 132 -5.66 13.79 7.56
N GLY A 133 -6.64 12.89 7.59
CA GLY A 133 -6.56 11.60 6.90
C GLY A 133 -6.25 11.75 5.42
N LEU A 134 -6.93 12.67 4.71
CA LEU A 134 -6.72 12.90 3.28
C LEU A 134 -5.38 13.58 2.95
N THR A 135 -4.99 14.56 3.75
CA THR A 135 -3.81 15.38 3.45
C THR A 135 -2.48 14.73 3.88
N GLY A 136 -2.51 13.84 4.89
CA GLY A 136 -1.30 13.23 5.45
C GLY A 136 -0.72 12.09 4.61
N TYR A 137 -1.56 11.21 4.06
CA TYR A 137 -1.07 10.04 3.30
C TYR A 137 -0.42 10.41 1.97
N LEU A 138 -0.62 11.64 1.48
CA LEU A 138 0.03 12.16 0.28
C LEU A 138 1.51 12.48 0.52
N LEU A 139 1.89 12.88 1.74
CA LEU A 139 3.22 13.41 2.04
C LEU A 139 4.37 12.42 1.76
N PRO A 140 4.22 11.09 1.96
CA PRO A 140 5.21 10.11 1.50
C PRO A 140 5.53 10.17 0.00
N TRP A 141 4.63 10.70 -0.83
CA TRP A 141 4.78 10.78 -2.29
C TRP A 141 5.13 9.43 -2.94
N ASP A 142 4.50 8.37 -2.44
CA ASP A 142 4.53 7.02 -2.99
C ASP A 142 3.30 6.76 -3.89
N GLN A 143 3.25 5.58 -4.52
CA GLN A 143 2.15 5.21 -5.42
C GLN A 143 0.78 5.39 -4.76
N LYS A 144 0.57 4.82 -3.56
CA LYS A 144 -0.67 4.99 -2.79
C LYS A 144 -1.02 6.47 -2.58
N GLY A 145 -0.07 7.28 -2.12
CA GLY A 145 -0.29 8.68 -1.80
C GLY A 145 -0.64 9.56 -3.00
N TYR A 146 0.05 9.35 -4.12
CA TYR A 146 -0.18 10.08 -5.36
C TYR A 146 -1.57 9.78 -5.94
N TRP A 147 -1.88 8.51 -6.16
CA TRP A 147 -3.12 8.10 -6.83
C TRP A 147 -4.35 8.32 -5.96
N ALA A 148 -4.26 8.12 -4.64
CA ALA A 148 -5.36 8.43 -3.74
C ALA A 148 -5.66 9.94 -3.70
N THR A 149 -4.66 10.79 -3.87
CA THR A 149 -4.86 12.25 -3.98
C THR A 149 -5.60 12.63 -5.25
N GLN A 150 -5.21 12.02 -6.38
CA GLN A 150 -5.89 12.24 -7.65
C GLN A 150 -7.37 11.88 -7.54
N VAL A 151 -7.69 10.75 -6.90
CA VAL A 151 -9.10 10.36 -6.66
C VAL A 151 -9.81 11.38 -5.77
N ALA A 152 -9.22 11.78 -4.64
CA ALA A 152 -9.85 12.72 -3.70
C ALA A 152 -10.11 14.10 -4.32
N THR A 153 -9.16 14.63 -5.08
CA THR A 153 -9.29 15.93 -5.77
C THR A 153 -10.23 15.89 -6.96
N ASN A 154 -10.30 14.76 -7.69
CA ASN A 154 -11.33 14.55 -8.70
C ASN A 154 -12.74 14.52 -8.09
N ILE A 155 -12.91 13.91 -6.91
CA ILE A 155 -14.17 13.95 -6.17
C ILE A 155 -14.53 15.40 -5.80
N MET A 156 -13.57 16.19 -5.29
CA MET A 156 -13.79 17.63 -5.03
C MET A 156 -14.17 18.41 -6.29
N GLY A 157 -13.61 18.03 -7.44
CA GLY A 157 -13.95 18.58 -8.76
C GLY A 157 -15.43 18.45 -9.14
N THR A 158 -16.14 17.46 -8.57
CA THR A 158 -17.58 17.25 -8.86
C THR A 158 -18.51 18.24 -8.16
N ILE A 159 -18.01 19.08 -7.24
CA ILE A 159 -18.82 20.09 -6.56
C ILE A 159 -19.31 21.13 -7.59
N PRO A 160 -20.63 21.37 -7.68
CA PRO A 160 -21.16 22.35 -8.62
C PRO A 160 -20.57 23.75 -8.40
N VAL A 161 -20.44 24.52 -9.48
CA VAL A 161 -19.97 25.93 -9.50
C VAL A 161 -18.49 26.12 -9.18
N ILE A 162 -17.99 25.59 -8.06
CA ILE A 162 -16.63 25.89 -7.56
C ILE A 162 -15.68 24.68 -7.57
N GLY A 163 -16.17 23.46 -7.83
CA GLY A 163 -15.40 22.22 -7.69
C GLY A 163 -14.15 22.19 -8.58
N GLU A 164 -14.29 22.52 -9.86
CA GLU A 164 -13.16 22.52 -10.80
C GLU A 164 -12.08 23.53 -10.37
N TYR A 165 -12.47 24.72 -9.89
CA TYR A 165 -11.54 25.70 -9.36
C TYR A 165 -10.78 25.14 -8.14
N ILE A 166 -11.49 24.49 -7.20
CA ILE A 166 -10.87 23.87 -6.01
C ILE A 166 -9.90 22.77 -6.44
N LYS A 167 -10.28 21.92 -7.41
CA LYS A 167 -9.43 20.85 -7.94
C LYS A 167 -8.16 21.42 -8.55
N VAL A 168 -8.26 22.35 -9.50
CA VAL A 168 -7.10 22.97 -10.16
C VAL A 168 -6.23 23.71 -9.15
N LEU A 169 -6.82 24.35 -8.15
CA LEU A 169 -6.09 24.99 -7.05
C LEU A 169 -5.33 23.98 -6.19
N HIS A 170 -5.83 22.77 -5.95
CA HIS A 170 -5.09 21.77 -5.16
C HIS A 170 -4.09 20.98 -6.00
N GLN A 171 -4.42 20.69 -7.26
CA GLN A 171 -3.54 20.04 -8.22
C GLN A 171 -2.34 20.94 -8.56
N GLY A 172 -2.58 22.23 -8.81
CA GLY A 172 -1.54 23.24 -8.98
C GLY A 172 -0.79 23.25 -10.31
N GLY A 173 -1.26 22.49 -11.30
CA GLY A 173 -0.75 22.46 -12.66
C GLY A 173 -1.59 21.55 -13.56
N SER A 174 -1.08 21.24 -14.75
CA SER A 174 -1.67 20.23 -15.65
C SER A 174 -1.69 18.83 -15.00
N ASP A 175 -0.72 18.57 -14.14
CA ASP A 175 -0.46 17.28 -13.49
C ASP A 175 -0.17 17.46 -12.00
N TYR A 176 -0.20 16.35 -11.26
CA TYR A 176 0.14 16.32 -9.85
C TYR A 176 1.66 16.35 -9.70
N GLY A 177 2.17 17.27 -8.90
CA GLY A 177 3.61 17.49 -8.79
C GLY A 177 3.99 18.36 -7.60
N ASN A 178 5.06 19.12 -7.76
CA ASN A 178 5.64 19.91 -6.66
C ASN A 178 4.65 20.91 -6.03
N PHE A 179 3.83 21.58 -6.85
CA PHE A 179 2.81 22.51 -6.34
C PHE A 179 1.70 21.83 -5.56
N THR A 180 1.27 20.63 -5.99
CA THR A 180 0.33 19.81 -5.22
C THR A 180 0.92 19.53 -3.84
N LEU A 181 2.12 18.96 -3.81
CA LEU A 181 2.74 18.47 -2.59
C LEU A 181 3.00 19.59 -1.58
N THR A 182 3.52 20.73 -2.02
CA THR A 182 3.78 21.89 -1.15
C THR A 182 2.50 22.50 -0.57
N ARG A 183 1.40 22.54 -1.34
CA ARG A 183 0.09 23.01 -0.87
C ARG A 183 -0.50 22.05 0.17
N PHE A 184 -0.47 20.75 -0.08
CA PHE A 184 -0.95 19.75 0.87
C PHE A 184 -0.10 19.67 2.13
N PHE A 185 1.23 19.81 2.02
CA PHE A 185 2.11 19.98 3.18
C PHE A 185 1.70 21.19 4.02
N THR A 186 1.43 22.33 3.38
CA THR A 186 0.98 23.55 4.07
C THR A 186 -0.36 23.33 4.79
N LEU A 187 -1.30 22.65 4.11
CA LEU A 187 -2.60 22.31 4.69
C LEU A 187 -2.45 21.40 5.91
N HIS A 188 -1.67 20.32 5.78
CA HIS A 188 -1.53 19.29 6.80
C HIS A 188 -0.74 19.76 8.03
N VAL A 189 0.35 20.52 7.81
CA VAL A 189 1.27 20.88 8.89
C VAL A 189 0.91 22.20 9.58
N PHE A 190 0.25 23.12 8.86
CA PHE A 190 -0.07 24.44 9.42
C PHE A 190 -1.57 24.70 9.52
N ILE A 191 -2.30 24.69 8.40
CA ILE A 191 -3.69 25.18 8.37
C ILE A 191 -4.63 24.28 9.19
N LEU A 192 -4.56 22.96 9.00
CA LEU A 192 -5.41 22.01 9.72
C LEU A 192 -5.07 21.97 11.23
N PRO A 193 -3.80 21.91 11.67
CA PRO A 193 -3.47 21.94 13.10
C PRO A 193 -3.93 23.21 13.80
N ILE A 194 -3.71 24.39 13.20
CA ILE A 194 -4.15 25.66 13.78
C ILE A 194 -5.68 25.69 13.91
N SER A 195 -6.39 25.27 12.86
CA SER A 195 -7.85 25.21 12.85
C SER A 195 -8.39 24.24 13.91
N LEU A 196 -7.79 23.04 14.01
CA LEU A 196 -8.17 22.05 15.01
C LEU A 196 -7.92 22.56 16.42
N VAL A 197 -6.76 23.18 16.71
CA VAL A 197 -6.45 23.76 18.03
C VAL A 197 -7.48 24.83 18.42
N PHE A 198 -7.85 25.71 17.49
CA PHE A 198 -8.87 26.73 17.74
C PHE A 198 -10.22 26.10 18.12
N PHE A 199 -10.72 25.16 17.30
CA PHE A 199 -12.00 24.51 17.59
C PHE A 199 -11.93 23.61 18.82
N LEU A 200 -10.80 22.98 19.10
CA LEU A 200 -10.57 22.15 20.30
C LEU A 200 -10.62 23.02 21.55
N PHE A 201 -9.99 24.20 21.53
CA PHE A 201 -10.08 25.15 22.62
C PHE A 201 -11.53 25.56 22.88
N VAL A 202 -12.27 25.95 21.84
CA VAL A 202 -13.69 26.32 21.97
C VAL A 202 -14.52 25.13 22.49
N HIS A 203 -14.30 23.93 21.97
CA HIS A 203 -14.99 22.71 22.39
C HIS A 203 -14.76 22.41 23.88
N VAL A 204 -13.50 22.41 24.33
CA VAL A 204 -13.17 22.19 25.75
C VAL A 204 -13.72 23.32 26.63
N ALA A 205 -13.67 24.57 26.20
CA ALA A 205 -14.23 25.71 26.94
C ALA A 205 -15.76 25.60 27.11
N LEU A 206 -16.48 25.21 26.05
CA LEU A 206 -17.93 25.01 26.10
C LEU A 206 -18.32 23.80 26.96
N PHE A 207 -17.54 22.72 26.89
CA PHE A 207 -17.69 21.56 27.78
C PHE A 207 -17.53 21.97 29.24
N ARG A 208 -16.46 22.71 29.57
CA ARG A 208 -16.20 23.20 30.94
C ARG A 208 -17.32 24.11 31.44
N LYS A 209 -17.78 25.05 30.61
CA LYS A 209 -18.86 25.97 30.97
C LYS A 209 -20.18 25.27 31.30
N HIS A 210 -20.54 24.23 30.53
CA HIS A 210 -21.84 23.59 30.67
C HIS A 210 -21.81 22.31 31.52
N GLY A 211 -20.63 21.76 31.86
CA GLY A 211 -20.45 20.57 32.69
C GLY A 211 -20.65 19.26 31.93
N VAL A 212 -21.04 18.17 32.59
CA VAL A 212 -21.29 16.87 31.93
C VAL A 212 -22.79 16.56 31.84
N THR A 213 -23.20 15.81 30.80
CA THR A 213 -24.58 15.33 30.68
C THR A 213 -24.79 14.11 31.59
N PRO A 214 -25.83 14.10 32.45
CA PRO A 214 -26.20 12.94 33.25
C PRO A 214 -26.34 11.68 32.42
N HIS A 215 -25.94 10.54 32.98
CA HIS A 215 -26.50 9.27 32.52
C HIS A 215 -28.02 9.29 32.77
N TRP A 216 -28.84 8.85 31.82
CA TRP A 216 -30.31 8.97 31.86
C TRP A 216 -31.00 8.25 33.04
N LYS A 217 -30.28 7.42 33.79
CA LYS A 217 -30.74 6.78 35.03
C LYS A 217 -30.40 7.57 36.31
N ILE A 218 -29.56 8.60 36.20
CA ILE A 218 -29.09 9.41 37.33
C ILE A 218 -29.79 10.76 37.27
N SER A 219 -30.36 11.21 38.40
CA SER A 219 -30.98 12.53 38.47
C SER A 219 -29.93 13.64 38.37
N GLU A 220 -30.29 14.75 37.74
CA GLU A 220 -29.40 15.91 37.60
C GLU A 220 -28.99 16.48 38.99
N LYS A 221 -29.86 16.32 39.98
CA LYS A 221 -29.62 16.73 41.37
C LYS A 221 -28.46 15.94 42.00
N LEU A 222 -28.42 14.61 41.83
CA LEU A 222 -27.34 13.75 42.33
C LEU A 222 -25.98 14.08 41.70
N LEU A 223 -25.95 14.57 40.47
CA LEU A 223 -24.71 14.97 39.78
C LEU A 223 -24.20 16.35 40.22
N LYS A 224 -25.12 17.25 40.63
CA LYS A 224 -24.77 18.54 41.23
C LYS A 224 -24.25 18.37 42.65
N GLU A 225 -24.71 17.35 43.37
CA GLU A 225 -24.27 17.03 44.73
C GLU A 225 -22.91 16.29 44.74
N ARG A 226 -22.62 15.48 43.72
CA ARG A 226 -21.34 14.77 43.59
C ARG A 226 -20.36 15.50 42.67
N VAL A 227 -19.52 16.34 43.26
CA VAL A 227 -18.49 17.11 42.54
C VAL A 227 -17.13 16.77 43.13
N ASP A 228 -16.31 16.07 42.34
CA ASP A 228 -14.92 15.81 42.69
C ASP A 228 -14.03 16.79 41.91
N PRO A 229 -12.89 17.24 42.45
CA PRO A 229 -11.92 18.00 41.66
C PRO A 229 -11.34 17.14 40.52
N PHE A 230 -10.93 17.78 39.43
CA PHE A 230 -10.31 17.08 38.29
C PHE A 230 -9.03 16.34 38.71
N TRP A 231 -8.20 16.99 39.53
CA TRP A 231 -7.08 16.37 40.21
C TRP A 231 -7.49 15.80 41.58
N PRO A 232 -7.03 14.60 41.98
CA PRO A 232 -6.15 13.68 41.26
C PRO A 232 -6.88 12.59 40.46
N ASP A 233 -8.15 12.33 40.79
CA ASP A 233 -8.82 11.07 40.42
C ASP A 233 -9.20 10.95 38.95
N GLN A 234 -9.50 12.06 38.26
CA GLN A 234 -9.78 12.03 36.82
C GLN A 234 -8.47 11.98 36.04
N VAL A 235 -7.47 12.79 36.44
CA VAL A 235 -6.14 12.79 35.83
C VAL A 235 -5.49 11.41 35.90
N PHE A 236 -5.61 10.71 37.04
CA PHE A 236 -5.12 9.34 37.16
C PHE A 236 -5.74 8.40 36.11
N LYS A 237 -7.07 8.42 35.96
CA LYS A 237 -7.78 7.59 34.96
C LYS A 237 -7.36 7.94 33.53
N ASP A 238 -7.21 9.24 33.24
CA ASP A 238 -6.77 9.73 31.94
C ASP A 238 -5.34 9.27 31.62
N ILE A 239 -4.41 9.35 32.57
CA ILE A 239 -3.02 8.88 32.41
C ILE A 239 -2.99 7.37 32.19
N VAL A 240 -3.71 6.60 33.01
CA VAL A 240 -3.76 5.12 32.84
C VAL A 240 -4.30 4.76 31.46
N PHE A 241 -5.36 5.40 31.01
CA PHE A 241 -5.92 5.18 29.67
C PHE A 241 -4.92 5.55 28.56
N ALA A 242 -4.28 6.71 28.66
CA ALA A 242 -3.27 7.17 27.69
C ALA A 242 -2.07 6.22 27.62
N MET A 243 -1.59 5.73 28.76
CA MET A 243 -0.48 4.77 28.83
C MET A 243 -0.83 3.43 28.18
N ILE A 244 -2.02 2.90 28.44
CA ILE A 244 -2.50 1.66 27.81
C ILE A 244 -2.64 1.86 26.29
N LEU A 245 -3.24 2.97 25.87
CA LEU A 245 -3.41 3.31 24.46
C LEU A 245 -2.06 3.44 23.74
N TYR A 246 -1.10 4.12 24.36
CA TYR A 246 0.26 4.23 23.83
C TYR A 246 0.98 2.88 23.79
N ALA A 247 0.83 2.03 24.82
CA ALA A 247 1.43 0.71 24.85
C ALA A 247 0.90 -0.20 23.74
N ILE A 248 -0.41 -0.18 23.48
CA ILE A 248 -1.03 -0.90 22.36
C ILE A 248 -0.48 -0.39 21.03
N LEU A 249 -0.41 0.93 20.85
CA LEU A 249 0.10 1.55 19.63
C LEU A 249 1.58 1.22 19.39
N ALA A 250 2.42 1.37 20.41
CA ALA A 250 3.83 1.04 20.35
C ALA A 250 4.04 -0.45 20.06
N GLY A 251 3.32 -1.34 20.75
CA GLY A 251 3.36 -2.78 20.51
C GLY A 251 2.99 -3.14 19.06
N TRP A 252 1.98 -2.47 18.49
CA TRP A 252 1.60 -2.64 17.09
C TRP A 252 2.70 -2.17 16.13
N VAL A 253 3.32 -1.03 16.40
CA VAL A 253 4.44 -0.50 15.61
C VAL A 253 5.63 -1.47 15.62
N PHE A 254 5.99 -2.01 16.79
CA PHE A 254 7.04 -3.03 16.91
C PHE A 254 6.70 -4.30 16.14
N TRP A 255 5.44 -4.76 16.21
CA TRP A 255 5.01 -5.96 15.51
C TRP A 255 5.04 -5.81 13.97
N LYS A 256 4.73 -4.62 13.46
CA LYS A 256 4.75 -4.33 12.01
C LYS A 256 6.12 -3.92 11.49
N GLY A 257 7.05 -3.49 12.35
CA GLY A 257 8.36 -2.98 11.94
C GLY A 257 8.33 -1.57 11.36
N GLY A 258 7.35 -0.74 11.78
CA GLY A 258 7.13 0.61 11.27
C GLY A 258 5.93 0.73 10.32
N ALA A 259 5.83 1.86 9.62
CA ALA A 259 4.75 2.12 8.66
C ALA A 259 5.11 1.65 7.25
N GLU A 260 4.11 1.25 6.46
CA GLU A 260 4.31 0.88 5.06
C GLU A 260 4.81 2.08 4.23
N LEU A 261 5.74 1.85 3.30
CA LEU A 261 6.20 2.83 2.32
C LEU A 261 6.19 2.15 0.95
N GLN A 262 5.31 2.59 0.05
CA GLN A 262 5.26 2.00 -1.28
C GLN A 262 6.39 2.51 -2.17
N ALA A 263 6.52 1.95 -3.38
CA ALA A 263 7.42 2.48 -4.38
C ALA A 263 7.16 3.98 -4.66
N PRO A 264 8.18 4.77 -5.02
CA PRO A 264 8.00 6.16 -5.42
C PRO A 264 6.88 6.31 -6.47
N ALA A 265 6.15 7.42 -6.39
CA ALA A 265 5.04 7.68 -7.31
C ALA A 265 5.52 7.72 -8.77
N ASP A 266 4.87 6.92 -9.63
CA ASP A 266 5.06 6.93 -11.07
C ASP A 266 3.74 7.34 -11.75
N PRO A 267 3.64 8.58 -12.27
CA PRO A 267 2.46 9.04 -13.00
C PRO A 267 2.08 8.19 -14.21
N ALA A 268 3.02 7.43 -14.78
CA ALA A 268 2.78 6.55 -15.93
C ALA A 268 2.33 5.13 -15.54
N SER A 269 2.24 4.83 -14.23
CA SER A 269 1.82 3.51 -13.76
C SER A 269 0.30 3.33 -13.78
N ASN A 270 -0.16 2.09 -13.91
CA ASN A 270 -1.58 1.73 -13.82
C ASN A 270 -1.99 1.30 -12.41
N TYR A 271 -1.55 2.04 -11.38
CA TYR A 271 -1.79 1.68 -9.99
C TYR A 271 -3.28 1.82 -9.62
N LEU A 272 -3.91 0.75 -9.14
CA LEU A 272 -5.28 0.80 -8.64
C LEU A 272 -5.32 1.40 -7.22
N ALA A 273 -5.59 2.70 -7.15
CA ALA A 273 -5.77 3.40 -5.87
C ALA A 273 -6.86 2.76 -5.00
N ARG A 274 -6.53 2.54 -3.73
CA ARG A 274 -7.48 2.23 -2.66
C ARG A 274 -7.27 3.22 -1.52
N PRO A 275 -8.32 3.92 -1.05
CA PRO A 275 -8.16 4.83 0.08
C PRO A 275 -8.02 4.05 1.39
N GLU A 276 -7.73 4.79 2.46
CA GLU A 276 -7.70 4.24 3.81
C GLU A 276 -9.05 3.65 4.25
N TRP A 277 -9.00 2.74 5.23
CA TRP A 277 -10.16 1.95 5.67
C TRP A 277 -11.37 2.83 6.04
N TYR A 278 -11.14 4.01 6.62
CA TYR A 278 -12.19 4.95 7.01
C TYR A 278 -12.82 5.70 5.83
N PHE A 279 -12.36 5.50 4.60
CA PHE A 279 -12.95 6.02 3.35
C PHE A 279 -13.39 4.93 2.36
N LEU A 280 -13.19 3.63 2.69
CA LEU A 280 -13.57 2.53 1.80
C LEU A 280 -15.07 2.49 1.48
N PHE A 281 -15.92 2.85 2.44
CA PHE A 281 -17.37 2.91 2.20
C PHE A 281 -17.72 3.89 1.08
N LEU A 282 -17.06 5.06 1.05
CA LEU A 282 -17.29 6.08 0.05
C LEU A 282 -16.77 5.59 -1.30
N PHE A 283 -15.56 5.02 -1.33
CA PHE A 283 -15.00 4.42 -2.54
C PHE A 283 -15.93 3.37 -3.16
N GLN A 284 -16.50 2.48 -2.34
CA GLN A 284 -17.41 1.45 -2.81
C GLN A 284 -18.75 2.04 -3.27
N LEU A 285 -19.28 3.06 -2.59
CA LEU A 285 -20.49 3.77 -3.01
C LEU A 285 -20.33 4.37 -4.41
N LEU A 286 -19.17 4.98 -4.69
CA LEU A 286 -18.89 5.65 -5.96
C LEU A 286 -18.85 4.69 -7.16
N LYS A 287 -18.59 3.39 -6.95
CA LYS A 287 -18.70 2.39 -8.02
C LYS A 287 -20.13 2.24 -8.55
N TYR A 288 -21.13 2.44 -7.70
CA TYR A 288 -22.55 2.38 -8.06
C TYR A 288 -23.10 3.71 -8.59
N CYS A 289 -22.47 4.82 -8.21
CA CYS A 289 -22.87 6.17 -8.62
C CYS A 289 -22.04 6.65 -9.84
N GLN A 290 -22.40 6.20 -11.04
CA GLN A 290 -21.73 6.59 -12.29
C GLN A 290 -22.51 7.67 -13.07
N GLY A 291 -21.81 8.42 -13.93
CA GLY A 291 -22.39 9.48 -14.76
C GLY A 291 -23.03 10.59 -13.92
N ASN A 292 -24.27 10.97 -14.23
CA ASN A 292 -25.00 12.03 -13.52
C ASN A 292 -25.25 11.70 -12.04
N LEU A 293 -25.24 10.41 -11.66
CA LEU A 293 -25.40 9.98 -10.27
C LEU A 293 -24.13 10.15 -9.45
N LEU A 294 -22.99 10.44 -10.07
CA LEU A 294 -21.73 10.66 -9.35
C LEU A 294 -21.87 11.78 -8.32
N ILE A 295 -22.48 12.90 -8.71
CA ILE A 295 -22.74 14.06 -7.82
C ILE A 295 -23.58 13.65 -6.61
N VAL A 296 -24.49 12.69 -6.79
CA VAL A 296 -25.33 12.17 -5.68
C VAL A 296 -24.44 11.47 -4.65
N GLY A 297 -23.54 10.60 -5.11
CA GLY A 297 -22.61 9.86 -4.25
C GLY A 297 -21.51 10.73 -3.62
N THR A 298 -20.96 11.70 -4.37
CA THR A 298 -19.81 12.51 -3.94
C THR A 298 -20.20 13.75 -3.14
N VAL A 299 -21.34 14.38 -3.44
CA VAL A 299 -21.74 15.67 -2.86
C VAL A 299 -23.02 15.51 -2.04
N ILE A 300 -24.10 15.02 -2.64
CA ILE A 300 -25.43 15.10 -2.02
C ILE A 300 -25.52 14.23 -0.76
N ILE A 301 -25.14 12.95 -0.85
CA ILE A 301 -25.23 12.02 0.29
C ILE A 301 -24.36 12.49 1.48
N PRO A 302 -23.06 12.80 1.29
CA PRO A 302 -22.25 13.34 2.38
C PRO A 302 -22.78 14.66 2.94
N MET A 303 -23.27 15.57 2.10
CA MET A 303 -23.83 16.85 2.54
C MET A 303 -25.11 16.67 3.36
N ILE A 304 -26.02 15.78 2.96
CA ILE A 304 -27.23 15.48 3.74
C ILE A 304 -26.84 14.90 5.10
N GLY A 305 -25.89 13.97 5.14
CA GLY A 305 -25.37 13.42 6.39
C GLY A 305 -24.78 14.50 7.30
N LEU A 306 -23.96 15.39 6.75
CA LEU A 306 -23.34 16.48 7.49
C LEU A 306 -24.36 17.51 7.99
N ILE A 307 -25.30 17.93 7.14
CA ILE A 307 -26.39 18.85 7.52
C ILE A 307 -27.24 18.21 8.62
N PHE A 308 -27.55 16.92 8.52
CA PHE A 308 -28.27 16.19 9.56
C PHE A 308 -27.52 16.27 10.89
N LEU A 309 -26.20 16.06 10.91
CA LEU A 309 -25.40 16.19 12.12
C LEU A 309 -25.43 17.61 12.69
N PHE A 310 -25.31 18.66 11.88
CA PHE A 310 -25.39 20.04 12.36
C PHE A 310 -26.77 20.40 12.92
N VAL A 311 -27.83 19.89 12.31
CA VAL A 311 -29.22 20.21 12.66
C VAL A 311 -29.73 19.32 13.81
N LEU A 312 -29.09 18.17 14.09
CA LEU A 312 -29.49 17.20 15.10
C LEU A 312 -29.88 17.81 16.47
N PRO A 313 -29.11 18.74 17.06
CA PRO A 313 -29.47 19.37 18.33
C PRO A 313 -30.81 20.11 18.33
N PHE A 314 -31.23 20.61 17.17
CA PHE A 314 -32.41 21.46 17.02
C PHE A 314 -33.68 20.67 16.66
N ILE A 315 -33.51 19.48 16.07
CA ILE A 315 -34.61 18.58 15.71
C ILE A 315 -34.97 17.60 16.83
N ASP A 316 -34.00 17.15 17.64
CA ASP A 316 -34.31 16.33 18.82
C ASP A 316 -34.76 17.20 20.00
N ARG A 317 -36.06 17.52 20.00
CA ARG A 317 -36.72 18.30 21.06
C ARG A 317 -37.19 17.46 22.25
N THR A 318 -36.82 16.17 22.30
CA THR A 318 -37.28 15.28 23.37
C THR A 318 -36.69 15.72 24.71
N PRO A 319 -37.48 15.92 25.78
CA PRO A 319 -36.95 16.36 27.08
C PRO A 319 -36.04 15.32 27.74
N SER A 320 -36.23 14.04 27.44
CA SER A 320 -35.42 12.95 27.97
C SER A 320 -34.12 12.75 27.17
N ASN A 321 -33.04 12.46 27.90
CA ASN A 321 -31.77 11.98 27.36
C ASN A 321 -31.73 10.44 27.21
N SER A 322 -32.79 9.71 27.57
CA SER A 322 -32.81 8.25 27.43
C SER A 322 -32.76 7.82 25.94
N PRO A 323 -31.99 6.77 25.59
CA PRO A 323 -31.93 6.25 24.23
C PRO A 323 -33.29 5.76 23.70
N SER A 324 -34.09 5.11 24.56
CA SER A 324 -35.40 4.55 24.19
C SER A 324 -36.44 5.58 23.77
N LYS A 325 -36.25 6.86 24.11
CA LYS A 325 -37.13 7.96 23.70
C LYS A 325 -36.64 8.68 22.44
N ARG A 326 -35.49 8.26 21.88
CA ARG A 326 -34.84 8.88 20.71
C ARG A 326 -34.67 7.90 19.55
N ILE A 327 -35.52 6.86 19.49
CA ILE A 327 -35.43 5.77 18.51
C ILE A 327 -35.32 6.28 17.07
N PRO A 328 -36.06 7.30 16.60
CA PRO A 328 -35.92 7.78 15.22
C PRO A 328 -34.49 8.24 14.90
N PHE A 329 -33.86 9.03 15.78
CA PHE A 329 -32.50 9.53 15.57
C PHE A 329 -31.45 8.41 15.65
N PHE A 330 -31.64 7.46 16.57
CA PHE A 330 -30.80 6.28 16.64
C PHE A 330 -30.94 5.42 15.38
N ALA A 331 -32.17 5.22 14.88
CA ALA A 331 -32.42 4.49 13.65
C ALA A 331 -31.72 5.16 12.47
N THR A 332 -31.78 6.50 12.36
CA THR A 332 -31.09 7.25 11.30
C THR A 332 -29.58 7.09 11.35
N ILE A 333 -28.94 7.35 12.51
CA ILE A 333 -27.47 7.25 12.64
C ILE A 333 -27.01 5.80 12.47
N SER A 334 -27.69 4.85 13.11
CA SER A 334 -27.35 3.42 13.01
C SER A 334 -27.56 2.90 11.59
N SER A 335 -28.58 3.35 10.87
CA SER A 335 -28.78 2.98 9.46
C SER A 335 -27.66 3.53 8.57
N GLY A 336 -27.28 4.80 8.74
CA GLY A 336 -26.15 5.38 8.01
C GLY A 336 -24.82 4.65 8.31
N MET A 337 -24.56 4.33 9.57
CA MET A 337 -23.38 3.58 9.99
C MET A 337 -23.41 2.14 9.47
N ALA A 338 -24.55 1.45 9.56
CA ALA A 338 -24.71 0.11 9.01
C ALA A 338 -24.48 0.10 7.50
N GLY A 339 -24.95 1.12 6.77
CA GLY A 339 -24.65 1.30 5.35
C GLY A 339 -23.16 1.50 5.09
N ALA A 340 -22.48 2.34 5.86
CA ALA A 340 -21.04 2.56 5.73
C ALA A 340 -20.23 1.28 6.04
N ILE A 341 -20.59 0.54 7.07
CA ILE A 341 -19.97 -0.75 7.43
C ILE A 341 -20.23 -1.77 6.33
N ALA A 342 -21.47 -1.92 5.86
CA ALA A 342 -21.82 -2.86 4.80
C ALA A 342 -21.04 -2.57 3.52
N LEU A 343 -20.95 -1.30 3.10
CA LEU A 343 -20.16 -0.91 1.93
C LEU A 343 -18.66 -1.15 2.13
N THR A 344 -18.13 -0.90 3.33
CA THR A 344 -16.72 -1.21 3.64
C THR A 344 -16.46 -2.71 3.57
N VAL A 345 -17.33 -3.54 4.15
CA VAL A 345 -17.22 -5.01 4.11
C VAL A 345 -17.34 -5.52 2.68
N LEU A 346 -18.26 -4.98 1.88
CA LEU A 346 -18.39 -5.30 0.46
C LEU A 346 -17.13 -4.92 -0.33
N ALA A 347 -16.53 -3.77 -0.03
CA ALA A 347 -15.27 -3.34 -0.65
C ALA A 347 -14.14 -4.32 -0.33
N MET A 348 -13.98 -4.67 0.96
CA MET A 348 -12.97 -5.62 1.42
C MET A 348 -13.20 -7.02 0.84
N HIS A 349 -14.45 -7.47 0.77
CA HIS A 349 -14.81 -8.76 0.19
C HIS A 349 -14.50 -8.80 -1.30
N HIS A 350 -14.85 -7.75 -2.05
CA HIS A 350 -14.53 -7.63 -3.47
C HIS A 350 -13.01 -7.65 -3.69
N ASP A 351 -12.28 -6.81 -2.95
CA ASP A 351 -10.82 -6.71 -3.07
C ASP A 351 -10.10 -8.02 -2.66
N ALA A 352 -10.73 -8.88 -1.84
CA ALA A 352 -10.18 -10.18 -1.44
C ALA A 352 -10.47 -11.32 -2.42
N HIS A 353 -11.42 -11.17 -3.34
CA HIS A 353 -11.80 -12.22 -4.31
C HIS A 353 -11.44 -11.88 -5.76
N ASP A 354 -11.11 -10.62 -6.04
CA ASP A 354 -10.69 -10.19 -7.37
C ASP A 354 -9.20 -10.47 -7.59
N ILE A 355 -8.92 -11.42 -8.49
CA ILE A 355 -7.56 -11.86 -8.80
C ILE A 355 -6.67 -10.73 -9.35
N HIS A 356 -7.24 -9.78 -10.10
CA HIS A 356 -6.47 -8.66 -10.65
C HIS A 356 -6.01 -7.72 -9.54
N ILE A 357 -6.87 -7.47 -8.54
CA ILE A 357 -6.53 -6.61 -7.39
C ILE A 357 -5.46 -7.27 -6.54
N ILE A 358 -5.58 -8.58 -6.30
CA ILE A 358 -4.60 -9.35 -5.53
C ILE A 358 -3.23 -9.28 -6.20
N HIS A 359 -3.15 -9.59 -7.51
CA HIS A 359 -1.88 -9.53 -8.24
C HIS A 359 -1.28 -8.13 -8.27
N GLN A 360 -2.09 -7.08 -8.44
CA GLN A 360 -1.56 -5.72 -8.41
C GLN A 360 -1.05 -5.29 -7.03
N ARG A 361 -1.67 -5.76 -5.95
CA ARG A 361 -1.18 -5.52 -4.58
C ARG A 361 0.15 -6.24 -4.36
N GLU A 362 0.26 -7.48 -4.81
CA GLU A 362 1.51 -8.24 -4.76
C GLU A 362 2.61 -7.54 -5.57
N ASP A 363 2.31 -7.09 -6.79
CA ASP A 363 3.23 -6.32 -7.63
C ASP A 363 3.66 -5.01 -6.95
N ALA A 364 2.74 -4.29 -6.31
CA ALA A 364 3.04 -3.07 -5.58
C ALA A 364 3.94 -3.32 -4.36
N GLU A 365 3.72 -4.43 -3.63
CA GLU A 365 4.55 -4.85 -2.51
C GLU A 365 5.96 -5.27 -2.97
N ILE A 366 6.07 -5.99 -4.09
CA ILE A 366 7.34 -6.35 -4.73
C ILE A 366 8.10 -5.08 -5.15
N GLN A 367 7.43 -4.13 -5.80
CA GLN A 367 8.04 -2.87 -6.21
C GLN A 367 8.49 -2.04 -5.00
N ALA A 368 7.69 -1.99 -3.93
CA ALA A 368 8.07 -1.32 -2.69
C ALA A 368 9.33 -1.93 -2.06
N ALA A 369 9.39 -3.26 -1.97
CA ALA A 369 10.56 -3.97 -1.45
C ALA A 369 11.82 -3.71 -2.31
N ARG A 370 11.66 -3.70 -3.65
CA ARG A 370 12.74 -3.38 -4.59
C ARG A 370 13.21 -1.93 -4.44
N ALA A 371 12.28 -0.98 -4.29
CA ALA A 371 12.60 0.43 -4.06
C ALA A 371 13.48 0.62 -2.82
N VAL A 372 13.13 -0.03 -1.70
CA VAL A 372 13.94 0.03 -0.47
C VAL A 372 15.36 -0.52 -0.68
N ILE A 373 15.51 -1.62 -1.42
CA ILE A 373 16.83 -2.21 -1.73
C ILE A 373 17.65 -1.29 -2.63
N LEU A 374 17.04 -0.74 -3.68
CA LEU A 374 17.73 0.16 -4.61
C LEU A 374 18.12 1.48 -3.92
N ALA A 375 17.25 2.03 -3.07
CA ALA A 375 17.51 3.24 -2.31
C ALA A 375 18.69 3.11 -1.34
N LYS A 376 19.04 1.89 -0.88
CA LYS A 376 20.27 1.67 -0.07
C LYS A 376 21.55 2.02 -0.82
N LYS A 377 21.55 1.98 -2.15
CA LYS A 377 22.68 2.39 -2.99
C LYS A 377 22.78 3.92 -3.13
N GLY A 378 21.81 4.65 -2.59
CA GLY A 378 21.68 6.10 -2.73
C GLY A 378 20.45 6.46 -3.56
N ILE A 379 19.84 7.60 -3.24
CA ILE A 379 18.75 8.20 -4.01
C ILE A 379 19.32 9.39 -4.75
N HIS A 380 19.17 9.42 -6.07
CA HIS A 380 19.73 10.49 -6.87
C HIS A 380 18.88 11.78 -6.80
N PRO A 381 19.46 12.96 -7.09
CA PRO A 381 18.75 14.24 -7.00
C PRO A 381 17.55 14.40 -7.96
N GLU A 382 17.48 13.62 -9.04
CA GLU A 382 16.35 13.65 -9.98
C GLU A 382 15.05 13.12 -9.34
N GLY A 383 15.15 12.44 -8.20
CA GLY A 383 14.04 12.13 -7.31
C GLY A 383 13.80 10.65 -7.08
N GLY A 384 12.73 10.30 -6.35
CA GLY A 384 12.47 8.93 -5.93
C GLY A 384 12.47 7.90 -7.06
N MET A 385 11.91 8.22 -8.24
CA MET A 385 11.88 7.30 -9.39
C MET A 385 13.24 7.03 -10.03
N SER A 386 14.25 7.87 -9.78
CA SER A 386 15.61 7.67 -10.29
C SER A 386 16.21 6.32 -9.87
N ILE A 387 15.84 5.81 -8.69
CA ILE A 387 16.34 4.52 -8.18
C ILE A 387 16.00 3.37 -9.12
N PHE A 388 14.87 3.46 -9.82
CA PHE A 388 14.43 2.47 -10.80
C PHE A 388 14.98 2.77 -12.19
N LEU A 389 14.97 4.04 -12.61
CA LEU A 389 15.45 4.43 -13.94
C LEU A 389 16.95 4.20 -14.11
N ASN A 390 17.72 4.29 -13.04
CA ASN A 390 19.16 4.02 -13.02
C ASN A 390 19.49 2.55 -12.76
N ASP A 391 18.50 1.71 -12.44
CA ASP A 391 18.69 0.26 -12.30
C ASP A 391 18.62 -0.41 -13.68
N PRO A 392 19.73 -0.97 -14.20
CA PRO A 392 19.77 -1.50 -15.56
C PRO A 392 18.78 -2.66 -15.76
N ILE A 393 18.53 -3.47 -14.73
CA ILE A 393 17.58 -4.57 -14.80
C ILE A 393 16.15 -4.04 -14.93
N TYR A 394 15.76 -3.04 -14.13
CA TYR A 394 14.42 -2.44 -14.21
C TYR A 394 14.20 -1.75 -15.55
N LEU A 395 15.17 -0.94 -15.99
CA LEU A 395 15.11 -0.27 -17.29
C LEU A 395 14.98 -1.31 -18.43
N GLY A 396 15.78 -2.37 -18.39
CA GLY A 396 15.70 -3.46 -19.36
C GLY A 396 14.36 -4.20 -19.35
N GLU A 397 13.80 -4.48 -18.18
CA GLU A 397 12.46 -5.07 -18.03
C GLU A 397 11.38 -4.17 -18.66
N LYS A 398 11.45 -2.86 -18.41
CA LYS A 398 10.50 -1.88 -18.95
C LYS A 398 10.58 -1.85 -20.49
N ILE A 399 11.79 -1.79 -21.04
CA ILE A 399 12.02 -1.81 -22.49
C ILE A 399 11.50 -3.12 -23.09
N PHE A 400 11.75 -4.26 -22.45
CA PHE A 400 11.26 -5.56 -22.89
C PHE A 400 9.73 -5.59 -22.95
N LYS A 401 9.05 -5.10 -21.89
CA LYS A 401 7.58 -5.03 -21.86
C LYS A 401 7.00 -4.13 -22.94
N GLN A 402 7.67 -3.03 -23.25
CA GLN A 402 7.20 -2.04 -24.23
C GLN A 402 7.44 -2.48 -25.68
N ASN A 403 8.59 -3.11 -25.97
CA ASN A 403 9.04 -3.33 -27.35
C ASN A 403 9.09 -4.82 -27.75
N CYS A 404 9.30 -5.74 -26.80
CA CYS A 404 9.61 -7.15 -27.09
C CYS A 404 8.45 -8.11 -26.74
N ASN A 405 7.70 -7.81 -25.68
CA ASN A 405 6.64 -8.67 -25.13
C ASN A 405 5.45 -8.86 -26.10
N GLY A 406 5.30 -8.00 -27.12
CA GLY A 406 4.30 -8.20 -28.18
C GLY A 406 4.55 -9.45 -29.03
N CYS A 407 5.81 -9.90 -29.13
CA CYS A 407 6.20 -11.09 -29.90
C CYS A 407 6.73 -12.22 -29.02
N HIS A 408 7.48 -11.88 -27.96
CA HIS A 408 8.08 -12.84 -27.05
C HIS A 408 7.18 -13.11 -25.84
N LYS A 409 7.14 -14.38 -25.42
CA LYS A 409 6.50 -14.81 -24.19
C LYS A 409 7.48 -14.77 -23.02
N LEU A 410 7.00 -14.40 -21.84
CA LEU A 410 7.72 -14.50 -20.57
C LEU A 410 6.75 -14.95 -19.48
N LYS A 411 7.04 -16.09 -18.86
CA LYS A 411 6.21 -16.72 -17.81
C LYS A 411 4.74 -16.87 -18.22
N GLY A 412 4.49 -17.22 -19.48
CA GLY A 412 3.14 -17.40 -20.01
C GLY A 412 2.45 -16.13 -20.52
N ILE A 413 3.06 -14.95 -20.36
CA ILE A 413 2.51 -13.66 -20.77
C ILE A 413 3.29 -13.14 -21.98
N GLY A 414 2.59 -12.68 -23.02
CA GLY A 414 3.20 -12.08 -24.21
C GLY A 414 2.72 -12.69 -25.52
N GLY A 415 3.48 -12.44 -26.59
CA GLY A 415 3.22 -12.99 -27.92
C GLY A 415 3.71 -14.43 -28.09
N ASP A 416 3.13 -15.13 -29.07
CA ASP A 416 3.43 -16.54 -29.40
C ASP A 416 4.23 -16.69 -30.70
N ASN A 417 4.70 -15.57 -31.26
CA ASN A 417 5.34 -15.51 -32.58
C ASN A 417 6.88 -15.60 -32.51
N ALA A 418 7.45 -15.63 -31.31
CA ALA A 418 8.89 -15.70 -31.06
C ALA A 418 9.20 -16.58 -29.84
N PRO A 419 10.47 -16.97 -29.61
CA PRO A 419 10.84 -17.83 -28.49
C PRO A 419 10.42 -17.28 -27.13
N ASP A 420 10.03 -18.19 -26.24
CA ASP A 420 9.71 -17.92 -24.84
C ASP A 420 11.00 -17.69 -24.04
N PHE A 421 11.06 -16.54 -23.36
CA PHE A 421 12.20 -16.10 -22.59
C PHE A 421 12.16 -16.53 -21.12
N THR A 422 11.22 -17.39 -20.73
CA THR A 422 11.20 -18.02 -19.41
C THR A 422 12.47 -18.86 -19.22
N ASN A 423 13.31 -18.44 -18.27
CA ASN A 423 14.66 -18.98 -18.03
C ASN A 423 15.60 -18.87 -19.25
N PHE A 424 15.47 -17.83 -20.08
CA PHE A 424 16.31 -17.63 -21.26
C PHE A 424 17.81 -17.69 -20.93
N GLY A 425 18.58 -18.41 -21.74
CA GLY A 425 20.03 -18.52 -21.55
C GLY A 425 20.46 -19.38 -20.35
N SER A 426 19.57 -20.20 -19.78
CA SER A 426 19.91 -21.21 -18.77
C SER A 426 20.27 -22.55 -19.39
N ARG A 427 20.87 -23.45 -18.58
CA ARG A 427 21.12 -24.86 -18.91
C ARG A 427 19.85 -25.55 -19.38
N GLU A 428 18.75 -25.35 -18.67
CA GLU A 428 17.46 -25.95 -19.01
C GLU A 428 16.95 -25.46 -20.37
N TRP A 429 17.07 -24.16 -20.62
CA TRP A 429 16.58 -23.54 -21.86
C TRP A 429 17.39 -24.01 -23.07
N LEU A 430 18.72 -24.02 -22.97
CA LEU A 430 19.60 -24.47 -24.06
C LEU A 430 19.51 -25.98 -24.30
N PHE A 431 19.48 -26.79 -23.24
CA PHE A 431 19.27 -28.24 -23.36
C PHE A 431 17.95 -28.55 -24.07
N GLY A 432 16.88 -27.88 -23.67
CA GLY A 432 15.56 -28.05 -24.29
C GLY A 432 15.54 -27.58 -25.75
N LEU A 433 16.24 -26.50 -26.10
CA LEU A 433 16.41 -26.03 -27.47
C LEU A 433 17.11 -27.08 -28.34
N LEU A 434 18.19 -27.71 -27.86
CA LEU A 434 18.91 -28.74 -28.61
C LEU A 434 18.07 -30.01 -28.79
N LYS A 435 17.32 -30.40 -27.75
CA LYS A 435 16.49 -31.60 -27.73
C LYS A 435 15.25 -31.47 -28.61
N ASN A 436 14.56 -30.32 -28.60
CA ASN A 436 13.35 -30.10 -29.39
C ASN A 436 13.25 -28.64 -29.90
N PRO A 437 14.06 -28.25 -30.89
CA PRO A 437 14.11 -26.86 -31.39
C PRO A 437 12.80 -26.40 -32.06
N LYS A 438 11.96 -27.35 -32.48
CA LYS A 438 10.65 -27.10 -33.10
C LYS A 438 9.51 -26.93 -32.11
N ASP A 439 9.78 -27.03 -30.80
CA ASP A 439 8.77 -26.71 -29.79
C ASP A 439 8.33 -25.24 -29.93
N LYS A 440 7.07 -24.95 -29.61
CA LYS A 440 6.54 -23.58 -29.59
C LYS A 440 7.27 -22.68 -28.60
N LYS A 441 7.89 -23.26 -27.56
CA LYS A 441 8.75 -22.54 -26.61
C LYS A 441 9.98 -21.92 -27.31
N TYR A 442 10.44 -22.47 -28.43
CA TYR A 442 11.64 -22.04 -29.14
C TYR A 442 11.30 -21.45 -30.51
N PHE A 443 11.72 -22.07 -31.62
CA PHE A 443 11.56 -21.51 -32.97
C PHE A 443 10.33 -22.07 -33.71
N GLY A 444 9.60 -23.02 -33.12
CA GLY A 444 8.42 -23.62 -33.75
C GLY A 444 8.70 -24.18 -35.14
N GLU A 445 7.70 -24.15 -36.01
CA GLU A 445 7.85 -24.56 -37.43
C GLU A 445 8.63 -23.55 -38.29
N SER A 446 8.92 -22.35 -37.77
CA SER A 446 9.79 -21.38 -38.46
C SER A 446 11.28 -21.70 -38.34
N GLY A 447 11.65 -22.56 -37.39
CA GLY A 447 13.03 -23.00 -37.18
C GLY A 447 13.49 -24.03 -38.22
N VAL A 448 14.68 -23.81 -38.79
CA VAL A 448 15.34 -24.74 -39.73
C VAL A 448 16.22 -25.79 -39.02
N MET A 449 16.40 -25.67 -37.70
CA MET A 449 17.22 -26.60 -36.92
C MET A 449 16.44 -27.89 -36.61
N SER A 450 17.03 -29.04 -36.96
CA SER A 450 16.50 -30.35 -36.59
C SER A 450 16.91 -30.73 -35.16
N PRO A 451 16.10 -31.55 -34.45
CA PRO A 451 16.48 -32.09 -33.14
C PRO A 451 17.83 -32.79 -33.17
N VAL A 452 18.69 -32.49 -32.19
CA VAL A 452 20.01 -33.12 -32.07
C VAL A 452 19.84 -34.52 -31.48
N LYS A 453 20.10 -35.55 -32.30
CA LYS A 453 19.98 -36.97 -31.90
C LYS A 453 21.25 -37.45 -31.21
N LEU A 454 21.42 -37.09 -29.94
CA LEU A 454 22.50 -37.58 -29.07
C LEU A 454 21.93 -38.03 -27.72
N PRO A 455 22.65 -38.90 -26.97
CA PRO A 455 22.28 -39.21 -25.58
C PRO A 455 22.15 -37.93 -24.73
N GLU A 456 21.27 -37.94 -23.72
CA GLU A 456 21.01 -36.74 -22.92
C GLU A 456 22.25 -36.20 -22.22
N GLU A 457 23.16 -37.07 -21.79
CA GLU A 457 24.44 -36.68 -21.19
C GLU A 457 25.32 -35.88 -22.17
N SER A 458 25.41 -36.34 -23.42
CA SER A 458 26.14 -35.63 -24.48
C SER A 458 25.48 -34.29 -24.84
N LEU A 459 24.15 -34.20 -24.79
CA LEU A 459 23.44 -32.93 -24.98
C LEU A 459 23.71 -31.94 -23.83
N ARG A 460 23.85 -32.43 -22.60
CA ARG A 460 24.25 -31.60 -21.45
C ARG A 460 25.68 -31.11 -21.59
N ASP A 461 26.61 -31.97 -22.02
CA ASP A 461 28.00 -31.56 -22.30
C ASP A 461 28.04 -30.46 -23.38
N ILE A 462 27.30 -30.60 -24.49
CA ILE A 462 27.18 -29.54 -25.51
C ILE A 462 26.58 -28.26 -24.91
N THR A 463 25.58 -28.40 -24.03
CA THR A 463 24.93 -27.26 -23.36
C THR A 463 25.92 -26.48 -22.49
N GLU A 464 26.77 -27.16 -21.72
CA GLU A 464 27.83 -26.51 -20.93
C GLU A 464 28.82 -25.77 -21.83
N PHE A 465 29.20 -26.37 -22.96
CA PHE A 465 30.08 -25.71 -23.92
C PHE A 465 29.44 -24.46 -24.55
N LEU A 466 28.18 -24.51 -24.96
CA LEU A 466 27.47 -23.35 -25.51
C LEU A 466 27.30 -22.24 -24.46
N LEU A 467 26.95 -22.60 -23.23
CA LEU A 467 26.89 -21.66 -22.13
C LEU A 467 28.24 -20.99 -21.87
N SER A 468 29.36 -21.72 -22.00
CA SER A 468 30.67 -21.11 -21.79
C SER A 468 30.98 -19.96 -22.76
N GLN A 469 30.29 -19.92 -23.92
CA GLN A 469 30.41 -18.83 -24.87
C GLN A 469 29.68 -17.55 -24.39
N SER A 470 28.70 -17.67 -23.47
CA SER A 470 27.96 -16.52 -22.95
C SER A 470 28.71 -15.72 -21.88
N GLY A 471 29.76 -16.31 -21.27
CA GLY A 471 30.64 -15.65 -20.30
C GLY A 471 30.59 -16.24 -18.89
N ASN A 472 30.43 -15.39 -17.87
CA ASN A 472 30.56 -15.76 -16.44
C ASN A 472 29.41 -16.66 -15.94
N LEU A 473 29.68 -17.97 -15.85
CA LEU A 473 28.74 -19.00 -15.37
C LEU A 473 28.96 -19.40 -13.91
N LEU A 474 27.88 -19.83 -13.25
CA LEU A 474 27.92 -20.55 -11.98
C LEU A 474 28.30 -22.03 -12.20
N ASN A 475 29.22 -22.55 -11.37
CA ASN A 475 29.62 -23.96 -11.29
C ASN A 475 29.93 -24.59 -12.66
N THR A 476 31.09 -24.25 -13.23
CA THR A 476 31.54 -24.83 -14.51
C THR A 476 32.23 -26.17 -14.29
N SER A 477 31.78 -27.22 -14.98
CA SER A 477 32.50 -28.51 -15.03
C SER A 477 33.50 -28.50 -16.19
N THR A 478 34.80 -28.55 -15.88
CA THR A 478 35.87 -28.57 -16.88
C THR A 478 35.80 -29.80 -17.79
N ASP A 479 35.43 -30.95 -17.25
CA ASP A 479 35.38 -32.20 -18.00
C ASP A 479 34.19 -32.23 -18.98
N SER A 480 33.04 -31.71 -18.55
CA SER A 480 31.85 -31.57 -19.40
C SER A 480 32.07 -30.55 -20.52
N LEU A 481 32.79 -29.46 -20.23
CA LEU A 481 33.17 -28.44 -21.19
C LEU A 481 34.01 -29.00 -22.35
N GLU A 482 35.08 -29.76 -22.03
CA GLU A 482 35.95 -30.34 -23.06
C GLU A 482 35.24 -31.39 -23.92
N ARG A 483 34.42 -32.26 -23.29
CA ARG A 483 33.59 -33.22 -24.05
C ARG A 483 32.57 -32.50 -24.93
N GLY A 484 31.92 -31.45 -24.41
CA GLY A 484 30.96 -30.64 -25.15
C GLY A 484 31.58 -29.91 -26.33
N LYS A 485 32.79 -29.37 -26.15
CA LYS A 485 33.59 -28.74 -27.20
C LYS A 485 33.93 -29.74 -28.30
N GLU A 486 34.39 -30.93 -27.93
CA GLU A 486 34.71 -31.99 -28.88
C GLU A 486 33.46 -32.40 -29.67
N LEU A 487 32.33 -32.63 -28.99
CA LEU A 487 31.05 -32.99 -29.62
C LEU A 487 30.52 -31.88 -30.55
N THR A 488 30.75 -30.61 -30.22
CA THR A 488 30.29 -29.48 -31.04
C THR A 488 31.17 -29.28 -32.27
N LEU A 489 32.50 -29.36 -32.12
CA LEU A 489 33.48 -29.13 -33.19
C LEU A 489 33.62 -30.32 -34.15
N LYS A 490 33.69 -31.54 -33.61
CA LYS A 490 33.83 -32.78 -34.41
C LYS A 490 32.48 -33.35 -34.84
N GLY A 491 31.39 -32.95 -34.17
CA GLY A 491 30.04 -33.33 -34.57
C GLY A 491 29.52 -32.53 -35.76
N ASN A 492 28.29 -32.83 -36.17
CA ASN A 492 27.63 -32.18 -37.31
C ASN A 492 27.18 -30.72 -37.01
N CYS A 493 27.44 -30.18 -35.82
CA CYS A 493 27.04 -28.83 -35.44
C CYS A 493 27.86 -27.77 -36.18
N ALA A 494 29.18 -27.95 -36.27
CA ALA A 494 30.10 -27.04 -36.96
C ALA A 494 29.85 -26.95 -38.48
N ILE A 495 29.11 -27.90 -39.07
CA ILE A 495 28.72 -27.87 -40.49
C ILE A 495 27.82 -26.66 -40.75
N CYS A 496 26.84 -26.44 -39.87
CA CYS A 496 25.86 -25.36 -40.01
C CYS A 496 26.24 -24.10 -39.23
N HIS A 497 26.89 -24.27 -38.08
CA HIS A 497 27.25 -23.19 -37.16
C HIS A 497 28.76 -22.89 -37.19
N PRO A 498 29.18 -21.67 -37.57
CA PRO A 498 30.56 -21.26 -37.39
C PRO A 498 30.86 -21.03 -35.90
N ILE A 499 32.08 -21.37 -35.48
CA ILE A 499 32.56 -21.17 -34.11
C ILE A 499 34.07 -20.94 -34.10
N GLY A 500 34.55 -19.99 -33.30
CA GLY A 500 35.96 -19.58 -33.19
C GLY A 500 36.35 -18.39 -34.09
N ASP A 501 35.62 -18.14 -35.17
CA ASP A 501 35.73 -16.93 -36.01
C ASP A 501 34.40 -16.19 -36.02
N LYS A 502 34.36 -14.97 -35.45
CA LYS A 502 33.15 -14.14 -35.32
C LYS A 502 32.57 -13.68 -36.66
N ASN A 503 33.38 -13.64 -37.72
CA ASN A 503 32.96 -13.12 -39.03
C ASN A 503 32.58 -14.24 -40.00
N ALA A 504 32.77 -15.50 -39.61
CA ALA A 504 32.37 -16.63 -40.45
C ALA A 504 30.84 -16.70 -40.58
N ILE A 505 30.37 -16.90 -41.81
CA ILE A 505 28.95 -16.92 -42.18
C ILE A 505 28.59 -18.29 -42.73
N LYS A 506 27.55 -18.90 -42.18
CA LYS A 506 26.98 -20.17 -42.68
C LYS A 506 25.45 -20.12 -42.63
N ILE A 507 24.78 -21.27 -42.83
CA ILE A 507 23.33 -21.38 -42.88
C ILE A 507 22.64 -21.15 -41.52
N ALA A 508 23.39 -21.24 -40.43
CA ALA A 508 22.91 -21.03 -39.07
C ALA A 508 23.81 -20.02 -38.31
N PRO A 509 23.32 -19.45 -37.19
CA PRO A 509 24.01 -18.39 -36.47
C PRO A 509 25.41 -18.77 -36.01
N ASN A 510 26.30 -17.79 -36.00
CA ASN A 510 27.62 -17.90 -35.41
C ASN A 510 27.51 -18.13 -33.89
N LEU A 511 28.15 -19.21 -33.42
CA LEU A 511 28.12 -19.61 -32.02
C LEU A 511 29.32 -19.07 -31.22
N THR A 512 30.23 -18.32 -31.86
CA THR A 512 31.31 -17.63 -31.15
C THR A 512 30.71 -16.55 -30.26
N ASP A 513 31.04 -16.59 -28.96
CA ASP A 513 30.49 -15.71 -27.93
C ASP A 513 28.95 -15.73 -27.85
N TYR A 514 28.32 -16.85 -28.23
CA TYR A 514 26.87 -16.99 -28.25
C TYR A 514 26.23 -16.64 -26.90
N LEU A 515 25.20 -15.79 -26.93
CA LEU A 515 24.49 -15.25 -25.75
C LEU A 515 25.34 -14.38 -24.81
N SER A 516 26.56 -13.99 -25.19
CA SER A 516 27.31 -12.96 -24.46
C SER A 516 26.64 -11.59 -24.58
N GLU A 517 27.04 -10.64 -23.72
CA GLU A 517 26.55 -9.26 -23.81
C GLU A 517 26.75 -8.65 -25.20
N GLU A 518 27.94 -8.81 -25.78
CA GLU A 518 28.26 -8.25 -27.10
C GLU A 518 27.45 -8.94 -28.20
N TRP A 519 27.31 -10.27 -28.14
CA TRP A 519 26.51 -11.02 -29.11
C TRP A 519 25.05 -10.58 -29.08
N LEU A 520 24.46 -10.43 -27.89
CA LEU A 520 23.08 -9.96 -27.72
C LEU A 520 22.91 -8.51 -28.20
N LYS A 521 23.87 -7.62 -27.90
CA LYS A 521 23.86 -6.23 -28.38
C LYS A 521 23.89 -6.16 -29.90
N GLU A 522 24.78 -6.91 -30.54
CA GLU A 522 24.88 -6.96 -32.00
C GLU A 522 23.62 -7.56 -32.64
N PHE A 523 23.11 -8.65 -32.07
CA PHE A 523 21.91 -9.31 -32.56
C PHE A 523 20.67 -8.41 -32.47
N ILE A 524 20.44 -7.75 -31.34
CA ILE A 524 19.27 -6.87 -31.16
C ILE A 524 19.35 -5.64 -32.09
N LYS A 525 20.56 -5.11 -32.34
CA LYS A 525 20.76 -4.01 -33.29
C LYS A 525 20.37 -4.41 -34.71
N ASN A 526 20.93 -5.51 -35.20
CA ASN A 526 20.74 -5.98 -36.57
C ASN A 526 20.57 -7.50 -36.64
N PRO A 527 19.37 -8.03 -36.36
CA PRO A 527 19.12 -9.46 -36.33
C PRO A 527 19.09 -10.10 -37.74
N ASP A 528 18.95 -9.28 -38.78
CA ASP A 528 18.97 -9.67 -40.19
C ASP A 528 20.40 -9.79 -40.77
N ASP A 529 21.43 -9.54 -39.96
CA ASP A 529 22.82 -9.79 -40.38
C ASP A 529 23.00 -11.27 -40.75
N LYS A 530 23.77 -11.51 -41.81
CA LYS A 530 24.06 -12.85 -42.33
C LYS A 530 24.81 -13.72 -41.31
N LYS A 531 25.56 -13.12 -40.37
CA LYS A 531 26.23 -13.87 -39.29
C LYS A 531 25.25 -14.47 -38.27
N PHE A 532 24.01 -13.98 -38.22
CA PHE A 532 22.94 -14.49 -37.37
C PHE A 532 21.97 -15.35 -38.19
N TYR A 533 20.77 -14.85 -38.47
CA TYR A 533 19.70 -15.59 -39.15
C TYR A 533 19.42 -15.06 -40.56
N GLY A 534 20.03 -13.94 -40.96
CA GLY A 534 19.85 -13.36 -42.29
C GLY A 534 18.37 -13.07 -42.61
N THR A 535 17.98 -13.29 -43.87
CA THR A 535 16.60 -13.07 -44.36
C THR A 535 15.56 -14.04 -43.77
N LYS A 536 15.96 -15.01 -42.95
CA LYS A 536 15.03 -15.92 -42.26
C LYS A 536 14.49 -15.31 -40.96
N ASN A 537 15.14 -14.27 -40.46
CA ASN A 537 14.68 -13.55 -39.30
C ASN A 537 13.47 -12.66 -39.63
N LYS A 538 12.52 -12.60 -38.69
CA LYS A 538 11.35 -11.73 -38.76
C LYS A 538 11.33 -10.70 -37.63
N MET A 539 12.32 -10.74 -36.74
CA MET A 539 12.48 -9.77 -35.66
C MET A 539 12.97 -8.44 -36.24
N PRO A 540 12.33 -7.30 -35.93
CA PRO A 540 12.83 -6.01 -36.38
C PRO A 540 14.16 -5.67 -35.70
N GLY A 541 15.07 -5.02 -36.43
CA GLY A 541 16.27 -4.41 -35.85
C GLY A 541 15.97 -3.18 -35.00
N TYR A 542 16.76 -3.00 -33.94
CA TYR A 542 16.67 -1.88 -32.99
C TYR A 542 17.83 -0.89 -33.08
N GLU A 543 18.70 -1.01 -34.09
CA GLU A 543 19.70 0.01 -34.38
C GLU A 543 19.04 1.39 -34.59
N GLY A 544 19.53 2.40 -33.87
CA GLY A 544 18.98 3.76 -33.88
C GLY A 544 17.62 3.94 -33.17
N LYS A 545 16.95 2.84 -32.74
CA LYS A 545 15.67 2.89 -32.00
C LYS A 545 15.86 2.87 -30.49
N LEU A 546 16.93 2.21 -30.02
CA LEU A 546 17.33 2.20 -28.62
C LEU A 546 18.66 2.96 -28.47
N SER A 547 18.78 3.78 -27.43
CA SER A 547 20.05 4.35 -27.03
C SER A 547 21.03 3.27 -26.55
N ALA A 548 22.32 3.59 -26.50
CA ALA A 548 23.33 2.64 -26.02
C ALA A 548 23.06 2.17 -24.58
N ASN A 549 22.57 3.05 -23.71
CA ASN A 549 22.22 2.73 -22.33
C ASN A 549 20.97 1.83 -22.24
N GLU A 550 19.94 2.11 -23.03
CA GLU A 550 18.72 1.29 -23.10
C GLU A 550 19.02 -0.11 -23.62
N LEU A 551 19.87 -0.22 -24.65
CA LEU A 551 20.29 -1.52 -25.17
C LEU A 551 21.10 -2.30 -24.13
N ASP A 552 22.03 -1.65 -23.44
CA ASP A 552 22.83 -2.28 -22.37
C ASP A 552 21.94 -2.78 -21.22
N ALA A 553 20.97 -1.97 -20.80
CA ALA A 553 19.98 -2.33 -19.79
C ALA A 553 19.12 -3.52 -20.22
N LEU A 554 18.60 -3.52 -21.46
CA LEU A 554 17.83 -4.63 -22.02
C LEU A 554 18.64 -5.93 -22.03
N VAL A 555 19.90 -5.88 -22.45
CA VAL A 555 20.78 -7.06 -22.49
C VAL A 555 21.08 -7.59 -21.10
N LYS A 556 21.38 -6.71 -20.13
CA LYS A 556 21.54 -7.09 -18.71
C LYS A 556 20.28 -7.73 -18.15
N TYR A 557 19.10 -7.22 -18.51
CA TYR A 557 17.84 -7.84 -18.14
C TYR A 557 17.66 -9.23 -18.78
N LEU A 558 17.95 -9.41 -20.06
CA LEU A 558 17.85 -10.73 -20.70
C LEU A 558 18.79 -11.76 -20.06
N ILE A 559 20.02 -11.34 -19.74
CA ILE A 559 20.97 -12.18 -19.01
C ILE A 559 20.44 -12.51 -17.61
N SER A 560 19.74 -11.57 -16.96
CA SER A 560 19.14 -11.79 -15.65
C SER A 560 18.05 -12.85 -15.62
N LEU A 561 17.49 -13.23 -16.77
CA LEU A 561 16.50 -14.30 -16.86
C LEU A 561 17.11 -15.69 -16.70
N SER A 562 18.44 -15.83 -16.83
CA SER A 562 19.13 -17.10 -16.64
C SER A 562 19.41 -17.37 -15.17
N ASN A 563 18.98 -18.53 -14.67
CA ASN A 563 19.29 -18.98 -13.31
C ASN A 563 20.75 -19.44 -13.14
N ASP A 564 21.53 -19.53 -14.24
CA ASP A 564 22.89 -20.06 -14.25
C ASP A 564 23.97 -18.97 -14.34
N HIS A 565 23.58 -17.70 -14.48
CA HIS A 565 24.49 -16.56 -14.58
C HIS A 565 24.65 -15.85 -13.22
N LEU A 566 25.86 -15.37 -12.93
CA LEU A 566 26.13 -14.52 -11.76
C LEU A 566 25.64 -13.08 -12.04
N LEU A 567 24.56 -12.67 -11.37
CA LEU A 567 24.25 -11.25 -11.21
C LEU A 567 24.71 -10.79 -9.83
N VAL A 568 25.60 -9.79 -9.80
CA VAL A 568 26.06 -9.11 -8.57
C VAL A 568 24.90 -8.46 -7.78
N SER A 569 23.70 -8.34 -8.37
CA SER A 569 22.56 -7.61 -7.79
C SER A 569 21.44 -8.44 -7.16
N GLU A 570 21.43 -9.77 -7.26
CA GLU A 570 20.21 -10.56 -6.93
C GLU A 570 20.29 -11.52 -5.73
N CYS A 571 21.41 -11.61 -5.00
CA CYS A 571 21.45 -12.41 -3.77
C CYS A 571 20.36 -12.04 -2.74
N VAL A 572 19.80 -10.83 -2.80
CA VAL A 572 18.80 -10.33 -1.83
C VAL A 572 17.34 -10.60 -2.26
N LEU A 573 17.07 -10.81 -3.55
CA LEU A 573 15.69 -10.94 -4.07
C LEU A 573 15.17 -12.38 -4.05
N HIS A 574 16.05 -13.37 -4.22
CA HIS A 574 15.68 -14.79 -4.24
C HIS A 574 15.29 -15.30 -2.83
N GLU A 575 15.91 -14.77 -1.78
CA GLU A 575 15.66 -15.16 -0.38
C GLU A 575 14.29 -14.63 0.13
N LYS A 576 13.83 -13.48 -0.39
CA LYS A 576 12.52 -12.91 -0.07
C LYS A 576 11.35 -13.52 -0.85
N ARG A 577 11.55 -13.91 -2.12
CA ARG A 577 10.50 -14.60 -2.89
C ARG A 577 10.09 -15.94 -2.26
N LEU A 578 11.06 -16.67 -1.72
CA LEU A 578 10.81 -17.94 -1.03
C LEU A 578 10.09 -17.72 0.31
N THR A 579 10.50 -16.71 1.09
CA THR A 579 9.88 -16.42 2.40
C THR A 579 8.49 -15.77 2.33
N VAL A 580 8.17 -15.01 1.28
CA VAL A 580 6.82 -14.44 1.06
C VAL A 580 5.83 -15.49 0.55
N SER A 581 6.29 -16.38 -0.35
CA SER A 581 5.53 -17.56 -0.78
C SER A 581 5.21 -18.47 0.40
N GLU A 582 6.20 -18.79 1.24
CA GLU A 582 6.00 -19.66 2.41
C GLU A 582 5.12 -19.01 3.49
N ASN A 583 5.30 -17.71 3.80
CA ASN A 583 4.47 -17.03 4.80
C ASN A 583 3.02 -16.82 4.34
N SER A 584 2.76 -16.58 3.04
CA SER A 584 1.40 -16.44 2.52
C SER A 584 0.64 -17.78 2.51
N GLN A 585 1.30 -18.88 2.10
CA GLN A 585 0.75 -20.23 2.18
C GLN A 585 0.54 -20.68 3.62
N GLN A 586 1.46 -20.38 4.53
CA GLN A 586 1.35 -20.74 5.94
C GLN A 586 0.27 -19.93 6.66
N THR A 587 0.03 -18.67 6.25
CA THR A 587 -1.07 -17.84 6.76
C THR A 587 -2.43 -18.28 6.22
N CYS A 588 -2.51 -18.65 4.93
CA CYS A 588 -3.71 -19.21 4.32
C CYS A 588 -4.09 -20.58 4.92
N ASN A 589 -3.10 -21.46 5.13
CA ASN A 589 -3.29 -22.76 5.77
C ASN A 589 -3.64 -22.63 7.27
N LYS A 590 -3.08 -21.64 7.99
CA LYS A 590 -3.47 -21.35 9.38
C LYS A 590 -4.90 -20.80 9.48
N LEU A 591 -5.31 -19.95 8.55
CA LEU A 591 -6.68 -19.40 8.51
C LEU A 591 -7.71 -20.48 8.18
N LEU A 592 -7.44 -21.32 7.16
CA LEU A 592 -8.30 -22.45 6.79
C LEU A 592 -8.41 -23.49 7.93
N ASN A 593 -7.30 -23.85 8.57
CA ASN A 593 -7.32 -24.77 9.71
C ASN A 593 -7.99 -24.17 10.95
N SER A 594 -7.87 -22.85 11.17
CA SER A 594 -8.57 -22.16 12.27
C SER A 594 -10.08 -22.04 12.05
N PHE A 595 -10.52 -21.99 10.78
CA PHE A 595 -11.93 -22.00 10.40
C PHE A 595 -12.53 -23.40 10.56
N ASP A 596 -11.82 -24.45 10.12
CA ASP A 596 -12.27 -25.84 10.26
C ASP A 596 -12.35 -26.30 11.72
N LEU A 597 -11.38 -25.91 12.56
CA LEU A 597 -11.39 -26.22 13.99
C LEU A 597 -12.54 -25.50 14.72
N LYS A 598 -12.82 -24.23 14.39
CA LYS A 598 -13.96 -23.50 14.97
C LYS A 598 -15.32 -24.01 14.49
N MET A 599 -15.39 -24.53 13.26
CA MET A 599 -16.61 -25.17 12.75
C MET A 599 -16.87 -26.52 13.46
N GLN A 600 -15.82 -27.34 13.68
CA GLN A 600 -15.93 -28.59 14.44
C GLN A 600 -16.24 -28.38 15.93
N GLU A 601 -15.73 -27.32 16.55
CA GLU A 601 -16.09 -26.92 17.93
C GLU A 601 -17.53 -26.39 18.02
N SER A 602 -18.00 -25.67 17.00
CA SER A 602 -19.38 -25.16 16.96
C SER A 602 -20.40 -26.29 16.72
N VAL A 603 -20.05 -27.34 15.96
CA VAL A 603 -20.91 -28.52 15.74
C VAL A 603 -20.96 -29.45 16.96
N LYS A 604 -19.89 -29.54 17.77
CA LYS A 604 -19.90 -30.31 19.02
C LYS A 604 -20.72 -29.64 20.15
N ASN A 605 -20.85 -28.32 20.16
CA ASN A 605 -21.53 -27.57 21.22
C ASN A 605 -23.05 -27.37 21.03
N VAL A 606 -23.63 -27.89 19.94
CA VAL A 606 -25.08 -27.78 19.65
C VAL A 606 -25.82 -29.14 19.81
N GLY A 607 -25.14 -30.18 20.29
CA GLY A 607 -25.71 -31.49 20.56
C GLY A 607 -26.48 -31.61 21.89
N ALA A 608 -27.48 -30.76 22.14
CA ALA A 608 -28.54 -31.03 23.11
C ALA A 608 -29.75 -30.11 22.87
N VAL A 609 -30.74 -30.61 22.13
CA VAL A 609 -32.20 -30.47 22.34
C VAL A 609 -32.89 -30.94 21.05
N SER A 610 -33.68 -31.98 21.20
CA SER A 610 -34.54 -32.63 20.20
C SER A 610 -35.77 -31.77 19.89
N PHE A 611 -36.12 -31.62 18.60
CA PHE A 611 -37.37 -32.09 17.96
C PHE A 611 -37.64 -31.40 16.60
N LEU A 612 -38.01 -32.24 15.62
CA LEU A 612 -38.75 -32.00 14.35
C LEU A 612 -38.01 -31.44 13.11
N THR A 613 -37.64 -32.38 12.25
CA THR A 613 -37.48 -32.33 10.78
C THR A 613 -38.78 -31.88 10.05
N PRO A 614 -38.79 -31.50 8.73
CA PRO A 614 -37.98 -32.12 7.66
C PRO A 614 -37.41 -31.26 6.50
N SER A 615 -36.30 -31.81 5.97
CA SER A 615 -35.93 -31.97 4.56
C SER A 615 -35.53 -30.77 3.70
N ILE A 616 -34.21 -30.59 3.50
CA ILE A 616 -33.64 -30.39 2.15
C ILE A 616 -32.30 -31.15 2.08
N HIS A 617 -32.21 -32.12 1.17
CA HIS A 617 -31.01 -32.88 0.80
C HIS A 617 -30.00 -31.99 0.06
N PHE A 618 -28.74 -31.98 0.49
CA PHE A 618 -27.60 -31.60 -0.36
C PHE A 618 -26.70 -32.82 -0.52
N GLY A 619 -26.77 -33.44 -1.71
CA GLY A 619 -25.86 -34.48 -2.13
C GLY A 619 -24.53 -33.88 -2.57
N ILE A 620 -23.45 -34.37 -1.98
CA ILE A 620 -22.08 -34.13 -2.39
C ILE A 620 -21.79 -35.04 -3.59
N LEU A 621 -21.37 -34.47 -4.71
CA LEU A 621 -20.66 -35.19 -5.76
C LEU A 621 -19.45 -34.38 -6.21
N THR A 622 -18.30 -34.83 -5.74
CA THR A 622 -16.98 -34.61 -6.32
C THR A 622 -16.87 -35.40 -7.62
N GLU A 623 -16.56 -34.76 -8.76
CA GLU A 623 -15.68 -35.36 -9.76
C GLU A 623 -15.17 -34.35 -10.81
N LYS A 624 -13.85 -34.42 -11.00
CA LYS A 624 -12.95 -34.18 -12.15
C LYS A 624 -13.46 -33.53 -13.45
N TYR A 625 -12.45 -32.99 -14.16
CA TYR A 625 -12.32 -32.64 -15.59
C TYR A 625 -12.37 -31.12 -15.89
N LEU A 626 -11.24 -30.48 -16.23
CA LEU A 626 -10.47 -30.42 -17.50
C LEU A 626 -10.95 -29.29 -18.43
N PHE A 627 -9.97 -28.51 -18.88
CA PHE A 627 -9.95 -27.57 -20.02
C PHE A 627 -11.18 -27.53 -20.95
N ALA A 628 -11.70 -26.32 -21.21
CA ALA A 628 -11.89 -25.81 -22.57
C ALA A 628 -12.34 -24.33 -22.58
N SER A 629 -11.83 -23.62 -23.57
CA SER A 629 -12.13 -22.26 -24.01
C SER A 629 -13.62 -21.90 -24.14
N LYS A 630 -13.97 -20.68 -23.76
CA LYS A 630 -14.60 -19.68 -24.65
C LYS A 630 -14.45 -18.27 -24.09
#